data_AF-A0A6M0BKU9-F1
#
_entry.id   AF-A0A6M0BKU9-F1
#
_cell.length_a   1.000
_cell.length_b   1.000
_cell.length_c   1.000
_cell.angle_alpha   90.00
_cell.angle_beta   90.00
_cell.angle_gamma   90.00
#
_symmetry.space_group_name_H-M   'P 1'
#
loop_
_entity.id
_entity.type
_entity.pdbx_description
1 polymer ?
#
loop_
_entity_poly.entity_id
_entity_poly.type
_entity_poly.pdbx_seq_one_letter_code
_entity_poly.pdbx_strand_id
1 'polypeptide(L)'
;MNYCYRIYPSAIQEQQLLEWLEVSRLLYNQGLREIKDWINSRKCRVNCCSLQSEYIIPADIPFPNYYDQQNALPKAKEVFPR
;
A
#
# COMPACT_ATOMS: atom_id res chain seq x y z
N MET A 1 -10.91 -8.09 33.76
CA MET A 1 -11.40 -9.39 33.25
C MET A 1 -11.06 -9.43 31.77
N ASN A 2 -9.99 -10.12 31.38
CA ASN A 2 -9.58 -10.21 29.98
C ASN A 2 -9.98 -11.58 29.45
N TYR A 3 -11.01 -11.63 28.62
CA TYR A 3 -11.40 -12.86 27.93
C TYR A 3 -10.48 -13.05 26.72
N CYS A 4 -9.83 -14.22 26.64
CA CYS A 4 -9.06 -14.63 25.47
C CYS A 4 -9.94 -15.53 24.61
N TYR A 5 -10.38 -15.02 23.45
CA TYR A 5 -11.16 -15.79 22.49
C TYR A 5 -10.23 -16.50 21.52
N ARG A 6 -10.41 -17.81 21.36
CA ARG A 6 -9.74 -18.62 20.35
C ARG A 6 -10.77 -19.02 19.30
N ILE A 7 -10.47 -18.73 18.04
CA ILE A 7 -11.27 -19.15 16.90
C ILE A 7 -10.73 -20.47 16.34
N TYR A 8 -11.63 -21.34 15.91
CA TYR A 8 -11.32 -22.61 15.23
C TYR A 8 -11.99 -22.57 13.85
N PRO A 9 -11.35 -21.93 12.86
CA PRO A 9 -11.92 -21.82 11.52
C PRO A 9 -12.00 -23.20 10.86
N SER A 10 -13.02 -23.39 10.03
CA SER A 10 -13.05 -24.52 9.08
C SER A 10 -12.02 -24.30 7.97
N ALA A 11 -11.70 -25.34 7.20
CA ALA A 11 -10.77 -25.22 6.07
C ALA A 11 -11.18 -24.13 5.06
N ILE A 12 -12.49 -23.96 4.83
CA ILE A 12 -13.02 -22.91 3.94
C ILE A 12 -12.79 -21.52 4.53
N GLN A 13 -13.04 -21.35 5.83
CA GLN A 13 -12.83 -20.08 6.52
C GLN A 13 -11.34 -19.72 6.60
N GLU A 14 -10.47 -20.71 6.82
CA GLU A 14 -9.02 -20.51 6.81
C GLU A 14 -8.54 -19.99 5.46
N GLN A 15 -8.99 -20.60 4.36
CA GLN A 15 -8.65 -20.15 3.02
C GLN A 15 -9.11 -18.70 2.76
N GLN A 16 -10.32 -18.34 3.17
CA GLN A 16 -10.83 -16.96 3.05
C GLN A 16 -10.02 -15.96 3.87
N LEU A 17 -9.62 -16.34 5.10
CA LEU A 17 -8.79 -15.48 5.94
C LEU A 17 -7.42 -15.24 5.33
N LEU A 18 -6.78 -16.29 4.79
CA LEU A 18 -5.49 -16.18 4.11
C LEU A 18 -5.56 -15.28 2.89
N GLU A 19 -6.63 -15.38 2.11
CA GLU A 19 -6.89 -14.53 0.96
C GLU A 19 -7.01 -13.05 1.38
N TRP A 20 -7.81 -12.75 2.41
CA TRP A 20 -7.95 -11.38 2.91
C TRP A 20 -6.65 -10.80 3.45
N LEU A 21 -5.82 -11.62 4.11
CA LEU A 21 -4.51 -11.22 4.58
C LEU A 21 -3.57 -10.90 3.42
N GLU A 22 -3.60 -11.68 2.35
CA GLU A 22 -2.78 -11.44 1.17
C GLU A 22 -3.20 -10.15 0.45
N VAL A 23 -4.51 -9.91 0.27
CA VAL A 23 -5.02 -8.66 -0.29
C VAL A 23 -4.59 -7.46 0.57
N SER A 24 -4.72 -7.58 1.89
CA SER A 24 -4.31 -6.53 2.83
C SER A 24 -2.81 -6.25 2.75
N ARG A 25 -1.98 -7.30 2.63
CA ARG A 25 -0.53 -7.19 2.46
C ARG A 25 -0.17 -6.44 1.18
N LEU A 26 -0.83 -6.75 0.07
CA LEU A 26 -0.59 -6.09 -1.22
C LEU A 26 -0.96 -4.60 -1.17
N LEU A 27 -2.15 -4.28 -0.66
CA LEU A 27 -2.61 -2.89 -0.53
C LEU A 27 -1.70 -2.07 0.37
N TYR A 28 -1.28 -2.64 1.51
CA TYR A 28 -0.34 -2.00 2.42
C TYR A 28 1.01 -1.71 1.74
N ASN A 29 1.56 -2.69 1.03
CA ASN A 29 2.84 -2.53 0.34
C ASN A 29 2.75 -1.50 -0.79
N GLN A 30 1.62 -1.42 -1.49
CA GLN A 30 1.38 -0.40 -2.50
C GLN A 30 1.36 1.00 -1.88
N GLY A 31 0.55 1.22 -0.84
CA GLY A 31 0.49 2.51 -0.16
C GLY A 31 1.84 2.93 0.44
N LEU A 32 2.58 1.98 1.01
CA LEU A 32 3.94 2.24 1.51
C LEU A 32 4.91 2.63 0.38
N ARG A 33 4.77 2.01 -0.80
CA ARG A 33 5.58 2.34 -1.97
C ARG A 33 5.27 3.74 -2.48
N GLU A 34 4.01 4.12 -2.59
CA GLU A 34 3.61 5.47 -3.01
C GLU A 34 4.23 6.55 -2.12
N ILE A 35 4.21 6.35 -0.79
CA ILE A 35 4.83 7.27 0.17
C ILE A 35 6.35 7.35 -0.06
N LYS A 36 7.03 6.20 -0.21
CA LYS A 36 8.48 6.14 -0.44
C LYS A 36 8.88 6.82 -1.75
N ASP A 37 8.14 6.55 -2.82
CA ASP A 37 8.41 7.09 -4.14
C ASP A 37 8.19 8.62 -4.14
N TRP A 38 7.14 9.12 -3.48
CA TRP A 38 6.93 10.56 -3.29
C TRP A 38 8.08 11.22 -2.52
N ILE A 39 8.49 10.66 -1.38
CA ILE A 39 9.59 11.21 -0.58
C ILE A 39 10.89 11.22 -1.38
N ASN A 40 11.19 10.11 -2.07
CA ASN A 40 12.42 10.00 -2.86
C ASN A 40 12.45 10.99 -4.03
N SER A 41 11.30 11.26 -4.66
CA SER A 41 11.21 12.28 -5.73
C SER A 41 11.54 13.69 -5.22
N ARG A 42 11.20 14.02 -3.98
CA ARG A 42 11.47 15.32 -3.36
C ARG A 42 12.81 15.41 -2.66
N LYS A 43 13.45 14.26 -2.39
CA LYS A 43 14.77 14.16 -1.77
C LYS A 43 15.92 14.29 -2.77
N CYS A 44 15.65 14.20 -4.08
CA CYS A 44 16.69 14.36 -5.10
C CYS A 44 17.43 15.69 -4.92
N ARG A 45 18.76 15.61 -4.95
CA ARG A 45 19.62 16.78 -4.80
C ARG A 45 19.44 17.68 -6.01
N VAL A 46 19.10 18.95 -5.79
CA VAL A 46 18.89 19.95 -6.87
C VAL A 46 20.12 20.09 -7.78
N ASN A 47 21.31 19.75 -7.28
CA ASN A 47 22.58 19.88 -7.98
C ASN A 47 23.14 18.56 -8.56
N CYS A 48 22.45 17.42 -8.43
CA CYS A 48 22.94 16.15 -8.95
C CYS A 48 21.79 15.27 -9.45
N CYS A 49 21.87 14.83 -10.71
CA CYS A 49 21.00 13.81 -11.24
C CYS A 49 21.55 12.39 -10.97
N SER A 50 20.66 11.44 -10.72
CA SER A 50 21.02 10.02 -10.59
C SER A 50 21.36 9.45 -11.97
N LEU A 51 22.47 8.73 -12.08
CA LEU A 51 22.87 8.08 -13.34
C LEU A 51 22.10 6.78 -13.63
N GLN A 52 21.46 6.19 -12.62
CA GLN A 52 20.76 4.90 -12.75
C GLN A 52 19.25 5.08 -12.98
N SER A 53 18.61 5.88 -12.13
CA SER A 53 17.16 6.08 -12.15
C SER A 53 16.76 7.28 -11.32
N GLU A 54 15.77 8.03 -11.79
CA GLU A 54 15.11 9.11 -11.06
C GLU A 54 13.61 8.88 -10.96
N TYR A 55 13.01 9.40 -9.89
CA TYR A 55 11.58 9.37 -9.69
C TYR A 55 10.94 10.53 -10.46
N ILE A 56 10.31 10.22 -11.58
CA ILE A 56 9.59 11.20 -12.40
C ILE A 56 8.16 11.30 -11.86
N ILE A 57 7.97 12.14 -10.84
CA ILE A 57 6.67 12.42 -10.23
C ILE A 57 6.35 13.91 -10.44
N PRO A 58 5.17 14.27 -11.00
CA PRO A 58 4.76 15.66 -11.18
C PRO A 58 4.92 16.51 -9.91
N ALA A 59 5.35 17.76 -10.08
CA ALA A 59 5.57 18.71 -8.98
C ALA A 59 4.29 18.98 -8.16
N ASP A 60 3.13 18.94 -8.83
CA ASP A 60 1.84 19.28 -8.24
C ASP A 60 1.19 18.14 -7.44
N ILE A 61 1.79 16.94 -7.44
CA ILE A 61 1.21 15.80 -6.72
C ILE A 61 1.34 16.02 -5.21
N PRO A 62 0.22 16.03 -4.48
CA PRO A 62 0.23 16.16 -3.03
C PRO A 62 0.86 14.93 -2.37
N PHE A 63 1.23 15.07 -1.11
CA PHE A 63 1.68 13.93 -0.32
C PHE A 63 0.57 12.86 -0.27
N PRO A 64 0.86 11.58 -0.58
CA PRO A 64 -0.12 10.51 -0.54
C PRO A 64 -0.52 10.25 0.92
N ASN A 65 -1.58 10.91 1.36
CA ASN A 65 -2.05 10.84 2.73
C ASN A 65 -2.92 9.58 2.94
N TYR A 66 -3.22 9.27 4.21
CA TYR A 66 -4.05 8.12 4.56
C TYR A 66 -5.44 8.15 3.88
N TYR A 67 -6.10 9.31 3.84
CA TYR A 67 -7.44 9.46 3.25
C TYR A 67 -7.42 9.23 1.74
N ASP A 68 -6.39 9.72 1.04
CA ASP A 68 -6.21 9.51 -0.40
C ASP A 68 -6.04 8.02 -0.71
N GLN A 69 -5.19 7.34 0.09
CA GLN A 69 -4.96 5.90 -0.05
C GLN A 69 -6.22 5.09 0.28
N GLN A 70 -6.95 5.46 1.33
CA GLN A 70 -8.22 4.83 1.69
C GLN A 70 -9.26 4.97 0.56
N ASN A 71 -9.39 6.16 -0.01
CA ASN A 71 -10.32 6.44 -1.11
C ASN A 71 -9.92 5.74 -2.42
N ALA A 72 -8.65 5.36 -2.58
CA ALA A 72 -8.16 4.59 -3.72
C ALA A 72 -8.44 3.08 -3.59
N LEU A 73 -8.74 2.56 -2.39
CA LEU A 73 -8.95 1.13 -2.15
C LEU A 73 -10.04 0.49 -3.02
N PRO A 74 -11.22 1.12 -3.23
CA PRO A 74 -12.26 0.54 -4.09
C PRO A 74 -11.75 0.32 -5.52
N LYS A 75 -11.01 1.30 -6.06
CA LYS A 75 -10.41 1.22 -7.39
C LYS A 75 -9.31 0.16 -7.46
N ALA A 76 -8.47 0.07 -6.42
CA ALA A 76 -7.42 -0.94 -6.36
C ALA A 76 -8.01 -2.36 -6.35
N LYS A 77 -9.16 -2.56 -5.72
CA LYS A 77 -9.87 -3.85 -5.71
C LYS A 77 -10.39 -4.26 -7.10
N GLU A 78 -10.76 -3.30 -7.95
CA GLU A 78 -11.17 -3.58 -9.34
C GLU A 78 -9.98 -3.97 -10.23
N VAL A 79 -8.81 -3.35 -10.01
CA VAL A 79 -7.60 -3.57 -10.81
C VAL A 79 -6.86 -4.85 -10.41
N PHE A 80 -6.94 -5.24 -9.14
CA PHE A 80 -6.37 -6.48 -8.63
C PHE A 80 -7.49 -7.44 -8.18
N PRO A 81 -8.28 -8.00 -9.12
CA PRO A 81 -9.22 -9.05 -8.79
C PRO A 81 -8.42 -10.33 -8.47
N ARG A 82 -8.22 -10.58 -7.19
CA ARG A 82 -8.03 -11.94 -6.68
C ARG A 82 -9.30 -12.31 -5.94
#